data_AF-A0A5C5ZJW9-F1
#
_entry.id   AF-A0A5C5ZJW9-F1
#
_cell.length_a   1.000
_cell.length_b   1.000
_cell.length_c   1.000
_cell.angle_alpha   90.00
_cell.angle_beta   90.00
_cell.angle_gamma   90.00
#
_symmetry.space_group_name_H-M   'P 1'
#
loop_
_entity.id
_entity.type
_entity.pdbx_description
1 polymer ?
#
loop_
_entity_poly.entity_id
_entity_poly.type
_entity_poly.pdbx_seq_one_letter_code
_entity_poly.pdbx_strand_id
1 'polypeptide(L)'
;MDPTFILILLIAVSLVVAWVCTEFQPRRGLRLLFGFLAIGFCYLIAAVVGALQMLTASAWYSGASSELIDATISQLEAGNQERVIDSLKELHKEFRPSYESSNYDELVEKAVQQMTRAEEPRWEAHDQP
;
A
#
# COMPACT_ATOMS: atom_id res chain seq x y z
N MET A 1 -3.36 -8.30 15.65
CA MET A 1 -2.26 -8.99 14.95
C MET A 1 -2.87 -10.03 14.07
N ASP A 2 -2.55 -10.03 12.78
CA ASP A 2 -3.17 -10.95 11.83
C ASP A 2 -2.84 -12.40 12.20
N PRO A 3 -3.82 -13.33 12.15
CA PRO A 3 -3.61 -14.73 12.51
C PRO A 3 -2.52 -15.39 11.64
N THR A 4 -2.37 -14.93 10.40
CA THR A 4 -1.30 -15.34 9.47
C THR A 4 0.09 -14.98 9.98
N PHE A 5 0.24 -13.79 10.58
CA PHE A 5 1.51 -13.34 11.13
C PHE A 5 1.91 -14.21 12.33
N ILE A 6 0.96 -14.54 13.20
CA ILE A 6 1.18 -15.43 14.36
C ILE A 6 1.59 -16.83 13.88
N LEU A 7 0.95 -17.36 12.83
CA LEU A 7 1.30 -18.65 12.25
C LEU A 7 2.73 -18.67 11.69
N ILE A 8 3.12 -17.65 10.93
CA ILE A 8 4.48 -17.53 10.37
C ILE A 8 5.52 -17.43 11.50
N LEU A 9 5.23 -16.64 12.55
CA LEU A 9 6.10 -16.53 13.73
C LEU A 9 6.26 -17.89 14.43
N LEU A 10 5.16 -18.62 14.64
CA LEU A 10 5.20 -19.94 15.27
C LEU A 10 6.03 -20.93 14.44
N ILE A 11 5.87 -20.92 13.11
CA ILE A 11 6.68 -21.76 12.21
C ILE A 11 8.15 -21.39 12.32
N ALA A 12 8.49 -20.09 12.28
CA ALA A 12 9.85 -19.59 12.41
C ALA A 12 10.51 -20.06 13.71
N VAL A 13 9.83 -19.85 14.85
CA VAL A 13 10.33 -20.24 16.17
C VAL A 13 10.43 -21.76 16.28
N SER A 14 9.43 -22.50 15.80
CA SER A 14 9.45 -23.97 15.83
C SER A 14 10.60 -24.56 15.01
N LEU A 15 10.98 -23.91 13.91
CA LEU A 15 12.09 -24.35 13.06
C LEU A 15 13.44 -24.14 13.75
N VAL A 16 13.62 -23.02 14.46
CA VAL A 16 14.82 -22.76 15.28
C VAL A 16 14.90 -23.75 16.44
N VAL A 17 13.79 -23.98 17.14
CA VAL A 17 13.72 -24.96 18.24
C VAL A 17 13.99 -26.38 17.72
N ALA A 18 13.41 -26.77 16.58
CA ALA A 18 13.66 -28.06 15.96
C ALA A 18 15.13 -28.25 15.58
N TRP A 19 15.78 -27.21 15.03
CA TRP A 19 17.22 -27.22 14.74
C TRP A 19 18.04 -27.43 16.02
N VAL A 20 17.76 -26.69 17.10
CA VAL A 20 18.42 -26.88 18.40
C VAL A 20 18.19 -28.29 18.96
N CYS A 21 16.98 -28.83 18.84
CA CYS A 21 16.68 -30.20 19.24
C CYS A 21 17.47 -31.24 18.43
N THR A 22 17.80 -30.96 17.16
CA THR A 22 18.64 -31.88 16.35
C THR A 22 20.09 -31.95 16.81
N GLU A 23 20.60 -30.96 17.56
CA GLU A 23 21.96 -30.98 18.12
C GLU A 23 22.16 -32.11 19.14
N PHE A 24 21.08 -32.50 19.83
CA PHE A 24 21.12 -33.57 20.84
C PHE A 24 21.04 -34.98 20.22
N GLN A 25 20.93 -35.09 18.89
CA GLN A 25 20.91 -36.37 18.19
C GLN A 25 22.21 -36.60 17.41
N PRO A 26 22.76 -37.84 17.39
CA PRO A 26 24.01 -38.14 16.68
C PRO A 26 23.90 -38.14 15.14
N ARG A 27 22.75 -37.74 14.59
CA ARG A 27 22.45 -37.78 13.15
C ARG A 27 22.96 -36.52 12.44
N ARG A 28 24.23 -36.52 12.04
CA ARG A 28 24.91 -35.42 11.31
C ARG A 28 24.12 -34.86 10.11
N GLY A 29 23.42 -35.72 9.36
CA GLY A 29 22.64 -35.31 8.18
C GLY A 29 21.45 -34.40 8.51
N LEU A 30 20.74 -34.68 9.62
CA LEU A 30 19.61 -33.85 10.04
C LEU A 30 20.08 -32.46 10.48
N ARG A 31 21.22 -32.37 11.19
CA ARG A 31 21.78 -31.10 11.63
C ARG A 31 22.10 -30.17 10.45
N LEU A 32 22.70 -30.70 9.39
CA LEU A 32 23.00 -29.96 8.16
C LEU A 32 21.71 -29.53 7.45
N LEU A 33 20.74 -30.45 7.30
CA LEU A 33 19.47 -30.17 6.63
C LEU A 33 18.71 -29.03 7.33
N PHE A 34 18.54 -29.10 8.65
CA PHE A 34 17.85 -28.05 9.41
C PHE A 34 18.62 -26.73 9.43
N GLY A 35 19.95 -26.75 9.40
CA GLY A 35 20.76 -25.54 9.27
C GLY A 35 20.53 -24.83 7.93
N PHE A 36 20.53 -25.57 6.82
CA PHE A 36 20.20 -25.02 5.50
C PHE A 36 18.75 -24.54 5.43
N LEU A 37 17.81 -25.28 6.02
CA LEU A 37 16.40 -24.88 6.07
C LEU A 37 16.21 -23.58 6.86
N ALA A 38 16.89 -23.42 7.99
CA ALA A 38 16.79 -22.20 8.80
C ALA A 38 17.32 -20.98 8.05
N ILE A 39 18.49 -21.09 7.40
CA ILE A 39 19.06 -19.99 6.60
C ILE A 39 18.15 -19.67 5.40
N GLY A 40 17.68 -20.70 4.70
CA GLY A 40 16.74 -20.54 3.59
C GLY A 40 15.42 -19.88 4.02
N PHE A 41 14.93 -20.22 5.21
CA PHE A 41 13.71 -19.64 5.76
C PHE A 41 13.87 -18.16 6.13
N CYS A 42 15.02 -17.76 6.67
CA CYS A 42 15.34 -16.35 6.87
C CYS A 42 15.32 -15.56 5.55
N TYR A 43 15.91 -16.11 4.49
CA TYR A 43 15.89 -15.49 3.17
C TYR A 43 14.47 -15.43 2.58
N LEU A 44 13.70 -16.52 2.73
CA LEU A 44 12.30 -16.59 2.29
C LEU A 44 11.46 -15.50 2.96
N ILE A 45 11.57 -15.33 4.28
CA ILE A 45 10.83 -14.28 5.01
C ILE A 45 11.21 -12.90 4.47
N ALA A 46 12.50 -12.61 4.29
CA ALA A 46 12.96 -11.33 3.77
C ALA A 46 12.40 -11.06 2.36
N ALA A 47 12.42 -12.07 1.48
CA ALA A 47 11.88 -11.96 0.14
C ALA A 47 10.36 -11.74 0.13
N VAL A 48 9.61 -12.45 0.99
CA VAL A 48 8.15 -12.29 1.12
C VAL A 48 7.80 -10.91 1.65
N VAL A 49 8.49 -10.42 2.69
CA VAL A 49 8.26 -9.08 3.24
C VAL A 49 8.57 -8.01 2.20
N GLY A 50 9.69 -8.13 1.47
CA GLY A 50 10.03 -7.20 0.40
C GLY A 50 9.00 -7.21 -0.73
N ALA A 51 8.55 -8.39 -1.15
CA ALA A 51 7.51 -8.52 -2.18
C ALA A 51 6.18 -7.91 -1.72
N LEU A 52 5.76 -8.17 -0.48
CA LEU A 52 4.55 -7.58 0.08
C LEU A 52 4.66 -6.06 0.15
N GLN A 53 5.79 -5.51 0.63
CA GLN A 53 6.00 -4.05 0.65
C GLN A 53 5.90 -3.42 -0.74
N MET A 54 6.48 -4.06 -1.77
CA MET A 54 6.34 -3.59 -3.15
C MET A 54 4.88 -3.66 -3.64
N LEU A 55 4.15 -4.73 -3.32
CA LEU A 55 2.74 -4.88 -3.67
C LEU A 55 1.84 -3.86 -2.97
N THR A 56 2.07 -3.57 -1.69
CA THR A 56 1.31 -2.56 -0.96
C THR A 56 1.59 -1.17 -1.51
N ALA A 57 2.85 -0.86 -1.80
CA ALA A 57 3.23 0.42 -2.41
C ALA A 57 2.61 0.60 -3.81
N SER A 58 2.57 -0.46 -4.63
CA SER A 58 1.95 -0.39 -5.96
C SER A 58 0.43 -0.34 -5.89
N ALA A 59 -0.20 -1.03 -4.93
CA ALA A 59 -1.65 -1.00 -4.74
C ALA A 59 -2.12 0.42 -4.34
N TRP A 60 -1.41 1.05 -3.39
CA TRP A 60 -1.66 2.41 -2.92
C TRP A 60 -1.64 3.42 -4.09
N TYR A 61 -0.56 3.42 -4.88
CA TYR A 61 -0.46 4.27 -6.07
C TYR A 61 -1.52 3.97 -7.13
N SER A 62 -1.87 2.70 -7.34
CA SER A 62 -2.82 2.30 -8.39
C SER A 62 -4.26 2.73 -8.10
N GLY A 63 -4.69 2.67 -6.83
CA GLY A 63 -6.06 3.06 -6.43
C GLY A 63 -6.29 4.55 -6.62
N ALA A 64 -5.44 5.38 -6.00
CA ALA A 64 -5.53 6.82 -6.12
C ALA A 64 -5.38 7.30 -7.59
N SER A 65 -4.47 6.70 -8.36
CA SER A 65 -4.33 7.06 -9.79
C SER A 65 -5.60 6.76 -10.58
N SER A 66 -6.26 5.63 -10.32
CA SER A 66 -7.51 5.27 -11.00
C SER A 66 -8.61 6.30 -10.69
N GLU A 67 -8.78 6.65 -9.42
CA GLU A 67 -9.80 7.61 -8.99
C GLU A 67 -9.57 9.00 -9.57
N LEU A 68 -8.30 9.46 -9.62
CA LEU A 68 -7.95 10.72 -10.25
C LEU A 68 -8.26 10.75 -11.74
N ILE A 69 -7.98 9.65 -12.45
CA ILE A 69 -8.27 9.51 -13.89
C ILE A 69 -9.77 9.55 -14.13
N ASP A 70 -10.54 8.78 -13.36
CA ASP A 70 -12.00 8.71 -13.50
C ASP A 70 -12.66 10.06 -13.22
N ALA A 71 -12.25 10.76 -12.14
CA ALA A 71 -12.72 12.10 -11.82
C ALA A 71 -12.36 13.13 -12.91
N THR A 72 -11.13 13.03 -13.45
CA THR A 72 -10.66 13.90 -14.54
C THR A 72 -11.51 13.72 -15.80
N ILE A 73 -11.79 12.46 -16.19
CA ILE A 73 -12.62 12.15 -17.36
C ILE A 73 -14.03 12.69 -17.15
N SER A 74 -14.65 12.40 -16.00
CA SER A 74 -16.00 12.84 -15.68
C SER A 74 -16.16 14.36 -15.74
N GLN A 75 -15.20 15.12 -15.17
CA GLN A 75 -15.25 16.57 -15.18
C GLN A 75 -14.93 17.19 -16.55
N LEU A 76 -14.09 16.57 -17.35
CA LEU A 76 -13.86 16.98 -18.73
C LEU A 76 -15.11 16.78 -19.59
N GLU A 77 -15.82 15.66 -19.41
CA GLU A 77 -17.10 15.38 -20.08
C GLU A 77 -18.20 16.36 -19.65
N ALA A 78 -18.18 16.81 -18.39
CA ALA A 78 -19.08 17.83 -17.86
C ALA A 78 -18.76 19.27 -18.35
N GLY A 79 -17.68 19.45 -19.15
CA GLY A 79 -17.27 20.75 -19.68
C GLY A 79 -16.47 21.62 -18.68
N ASN A 80 -16.06 21.06 -17.54
CA ASN A 80 -15.35 21.77 -16.46
C ASN A 80 -13.82 21.81 -16.69
N GLN A 81 -13.38 22.11 -17.91
CA GLN A 81 -11.96 22.04 -18.31
C GLN A 81 -11.03 22.91 -17.46
N GLU A 82 -11.42 24.15 -17.16
CA GLU A 82 -10.59 25.06 -16.35
C GLU A 82 -10.39 24.54 -14.92
N ARG A 83 -11.42 23.93 -14.33
CA ARG A 83 -11.35 23.34 -12.98
C ARG A 83 -10.40 22.15 -12.94
N VAL A 84 -10.50 21.27 -13.91
CA VAL A 84 -9.60 20.12 -14.03
C VAL A 84 -8.15 20.59 -14.14
N ILE A 85 -7.89 21.61 -14.97
CA ILE A 85 -6.56 22.18 -15.14
C ILE A 85 -6.03 22.78 -13.82
N ASP A 86 -6.86 23.50 -13.07
CA ASP A 86 -6.43 24.13 -11.83
C ASP A 86 -6.17 23.11 -10.71
N SER A 87 -7.05 22.12 -10.54
CA SER A 87 -6.84 21.03 -9.58
C SER A 87 -5.61 20.18 -9.92
N LEU A 88 -5.34 19.91 -11.20
CA LEU A 88 -4.13 19.19 -11.61
C LEU A 88 -2.85 20.02 -11.40
N LYS A 89 -2.90 21.35 -11.59
CA LYS A 89 -1.77 22.24 -11.29
C LYS A 89 -1.46 22.28 -9.79
N GLU A 90 -2.50 22.31 -8.95
CA GLU A 90 -2.35 22.29 -7.50
C GLU A 90 -1.76 20.95 -7.03
N LEU A 91 -2.30 19.83 -7.53
CA LEU A 91 -1.73 18.50 -7.30
C LEU A 91 -0.25 18.43 -7.71
N HIS A 92 0.10 18.96 -8.89
CA HIS A 92 1.48 18.96 -9.37
C HIS A 92 2.42 19.80 -8.49
N LYS A 93 1.93 20.91 -7.93
CA LYS A 93 2.70 21.79 -7.04
C LYS A 93 2.98 21.14 -5.68
N GLU A 94 2.01 20.39 -5.17
CA GLU A 94 2.11 19.71 -3.87
C GLU A 94 2.79 18.34 -3.97
N PHE A 95 2.78 17.72 -5.14
CA PHE A 95 3.46 16.45 -5.39
C PHE A 95 4.98 16.61 -5.29
N ARG A 96 5.54 16.17 -4.17
CA ARG A 96 6.99 15.96 -4.01
C ARG A 96 7.27 14.46 -4.01
N PRO A 97 7.98 13.91 -5.00
CA PRO A 97 8.39 12.51 -4.98
C PRO A 97 9.44 12.33 -3.87
N SER A 98 8.98 11.97 -2.67
CA SER A 98 9.83 11.52 -1.57
C SER A 98 9.43 10.10 -1.21
N TYR A 99 10.44 9.23 -1.07
CA TYR A 99 10.27 7.83 -0.68
C TYR A 99 9.69 7.67 0.74
N GLU A 100 9.66 8.76 1.53
CA GLU A 100 9.10 8.80 2.89
C GLU A 100 7.69 9.41 2.98
N SER A 101 7.19 10.08 1.94
CA SER A 101 5.89 10.76 2.03
C SER A 101 4.75 9.84 1.58
N SER A 102 4.12 9.17 2.54
CA SER A 102 2.89 8.37 2.40
C SER A 102 1.63 9.16 2.03
N ASN A 103 1.73 10.45 1.68
CA ASN A 103 0.57 11.35 1.59
C ASN A 103 0.01 11.47 0.16
N TYR A 104 0.42 10.61 -0.78
CA TYR A 104 -0.07 10.68 -2.16
C TYR A 104 -1.59 10.51 -2.25
N ASP A 105 -2.17 9.59 -1.48
CA ASP A 105 -3.62 9.38 -1.45
C ASP A 105 -4.36 10.60 -0.92
N GLU A 106 -3.83 11.27 0.10
CA GLU A 106 -4.43 12.50 0.64
C GLU A 106 -4.38 13.65 -0.38
N LEU A 107 -3.29 13.74 -1.17
CA LEU A 107 -3.16 14.73 -2.24
C LEU A 107 -4.15 14.47 -3.38
N VAL A 108 -4.31 13.21 -3.76
CA VAL A 108 -5.27 12.79 -4.79
C VAL A 108 -6.71 13.00 -4.31
N GLU A 109 -7.03 12.59 -3.08
CA GLU A 109 -8.35 12.80 -2.48
C GLU A 109 -8.71 14.28 -2.45
N LYS A 110 -7.77 15.16 -2.09
CA LYS A 110 -7.98 16.62 -2.15
C LYS A 110 -8.26 17.11 -3.57
N ALA A 111 -7.52 16.63 -4.56
CA ALA A 111 -7.73 17.01 -5.95
C ALA A 111 -9.12 16.55 -6.45
N VAL A 112 -9.52 15.31 -6.15
CA VAL A 112 -10.85 14.77 -6.47
C VAL A 112 -11.95 15.56 -5.75
N GLN A 113 -11.78 15.85 -4.45
CA GLN A 113 -12.74 16.67 -3.71
C GLN A 113 -12.87 18.08 -4.30
N GLN A 114 -11.78 18.74 -4.70
CA GLN A 114 -11.85 20.05 -5.35
C GLN A 114 -12.61 20.00 -6.69
N MET A 115 -12.44 18.92 -7.44
CA MET A 115 -13.16 18.67 -8.68
C MET A 115 -14.67 18.47 -8.44
N THR A 116 -15.06 17.70 -7.40
CA THR A 116 -16.45 17.29 -7.16
C THR A 116 -17.26 18.26 -6.28
N ARG A 117 -16.64 18.96 -5.31
CA ARG A 117 -17.35 19.80 -4.31
C ARG A 117 -18.09 21.00 -4.92
N ALA A 118 -17.74 21.41 -6.13
CA ALA A 118 -18.41 22.51 -6.82
C ALA A 118 -19.65 22.07 -7.63
N GLU A 119 -20.02 20.79 -7.53
CA GLU A 119 -21.23 20.20 -8.10
C GLU A 119 -22.41 20.21 -7.11
N GLU A 120 -22.20 20.64 -5.85
CA GLU A 120 -23.29 20.91 -4.93
C GLU A 120 -24.23 21.96 -5.54
N PRO A 121 -25.52 21.63 -5.70
CA PRO A 121 -26.45 22.50 -6.37
C PRO A 121 -26.60 23.84 -5.64
N ARG A 122 -26.33 24.92 -6.35
CA ARG A 122 -26.53 26.32 -5.96
C ARG A 122 -28.00 26.72 -5.72
N TRP A 123 -28.89 25.79 -5.38
CA TRP A 123 -30.28 26.07 -5.06
C TRP A 123 -30.64 25.85 -3.58
N GLU A 124 -29.80 25.16 -2.78
CA GLU A 124 -30.05 25.01 -1.33
C GLU A 124 -29.72 26.27 -0.51
N ALA A 125 -29.02 27.25 -1.09
CA ALA A 125 -28.68 28.50 -0.42
C ALA A 125 -29.76 29.60 -0.54
N HIS A 126 -30.86 29.36 -1.25
CA HIS A 126 -31.88 30.39 -1.51
C HIS A 126 -33.23 30.17 -0.79
N ASP A 127 -33.40 29.05 -0.07
CA ASP A 127 -34.66 28.67 0.59
C ASP A 127 -34.49 28.48 2.11
N GLN A 128 -33.99 29.51 2.80
CA GLN A 128 -34.26 29.66 4.25
C GLN A 128 -35.11 30.92 4.46
N PRO A 129 -36.34 30.78 5.03
CA PRO A 129 -37.29 31.87 5.22
C PRO A 129 -36.87 32.87 6.30
#